data_AF-A0A218MNX4-F1
#
_entry.id   AF-A0A218MNX4-F1
#
_cell.length_a   1.000
_cell.length_b   1.000
_cell.length_c   1.000
_cell.angle_alpha   90.00
_cell.angle_beta   90.00
_cell.angle_gamma   90.00
#
_symmetry.space_group_name_H-M   'P 1'
#
loop_
_entity.id
_entity.type
_entity.pdbx_description
1 polymer ?
#
loop_
_entity_poly.entity_id
_entity_poly.type
_entity_poly.pdbx_seq_one_letter_code
_entity_poly.pdbx_strand_id
1 'polypeptide(L)'
;MPNLSAASATLNRSASLIASLLNSAVYFLFSFGVGFLLMDHLWSKFTQFLRCPILAEGINISCSFSWRAEASILSAYVRTLAYAMSYNSIPSEVCLLHAQEVLPFGSIAVKINPSDPPYGWPVLGDLSKQDPVPGQKDLEQYLANVAASTDEILLRADGPVLRNHSGVCLDLEVILVSLQDSEIDDPRIMFDSLNHARNAEEGIFPLAKWTLPHSFGRWEIDWLSRGYFRPAYAVGDFPMNSVSQSDSCVEYFGGNISNGVWRYWVNQWYPVHHRGVGNSFGTYFTVSKDFFEKFKAHTGCNYYLIAEMTCVDRRDFVRNVEPIKTFAILPV
;
A
#
# COMPACT_ATOMS: atom_id res chain seq x y z
N MET A 1 -13.27 8.54 31.77
CA MET A 1 -14.09 7.78 30.78
C MET A 1 -15.00 8.75 30.04
N PRO A 2 -14.65 9.24 28.84
CA PRO A 2 -15.60 9.98 28.02
C PRO A 2 -16.43 9.02 27.15
N ASN A 3 -17.74 9.27 27.17
CA ASN A 3 -18.87 8.60 26.51
C ASN A 3 -18.61 7.87 25.18
N LEU A 4 -18.50 6.53 25.24
CA LEU A 4 -18.69 5.59 24.11
C LEU A 4 -20.07 5.72 23.45
N SER A 5 -21.08 6.21 24.17
CA SER A 5 -22.43 6.44 23.63
C SER A 5 -22.49 7.61 22.65
N ALA A 6 -21.66 8.63 22.83
CA ALA A 6 -21.67 9.82 21.98
C ALA A 6 -21.04 9.54 20.61
N ALA A 7 -19.94 8.77 20.56
CA ALA A 7 -19.26 8.37 19.32
C ALA A 7 -20.08 7.38 18.50
N SER A 8 -20.75 6.42 19.16
CA SER A 8 -21.71 5.50 18.52
C SER A 8 -22.92 6.25 17.95
N ALA A 9 -23.43 7.25 18.66
CA ALA A 9 -24.53 8.09 18.19
C ALA A 9 -24.16 9.00 17.02
N THR A 10 -22.90 9.49 16.96
CA THR A 10 -22.43 10.28 15.81
C THR A 10 -22.22 9.38 14.60
N LEU A 11 -21.63 8.19 14.74
CA LEU A 11 -21.49 7.23 13.63
C LEU A 11 -22.84 6.80 13.05
N ASN A 12 -23.83 6.51 13.91
CA ASN A 12 -25.18 6.13 13.49
C ASN A 12 -25.93 7.30 12.84
N ARG A 13 -25.73 8.54 13.32
CA ARG A 13 -26.29 9.73 12.68
C ARG A 13 -25.67 9.97 11.30
N SER A 14 -24.35 9.84 11.15
CA SER A 14 -23.66 9.96 9.86
C SER A 14 -24.12 8.90 8.87
N ALA A 15 -24.25 7.64 9.28
CA ALA A 15 -24.80 6.58 8.43
C ALA A 15 -26.26 6.83 8.02
N SER A 16 -27.10 7.37 8.92
CA SER A 16 -28.48 7.75 8.59
C SER A 16 -28.56 8.96 7.65
N LEU A 17 -27.63 9.92 7.80
CA LEU A 17 -27.53 11.10 6.94
C LEU A 17 -27.06 10.70 5.53
N ILE A 18 -26.15 9.72 5.44
CA ILE A 18 -25.65 9.15 4.18
C ILE A 18 -26.73 8.32 3.48
N ALA A 19 -27.48 7.49 4.21
CA ALA A 19 -28.62 6.77 3.66
C ALA A 19 -29.71 7.75 3.18
N SER A 20 -29.93 8.85 3.91
CA SER A 20 -30.81 9.94 3.50
C SER A 20 -30.27 10.70 2.28
N LEU A 21 -28.96 10.95 2.17
CA LEU A 21 -28.33 11.62 1.04
C LEU A 21 -28.29 10.74 -0.21
N LEU A 22 -28.09 9.44 -0.05
CA LEU A 22 -28.21 8.45 -1.14
C LEU A 22 -29.66 8.33 -1.60
N ASN A 23 -30.63 8.28 -0.69
CA ASN A 23 -32.05 8.33 -1.05
C ASN A 23 -32.43 9.66 -1.72
N SER A 24 -31.91 10.80 -1.24
CA SER A 24 -32.14 12.11 -1.86
C SER A 24 -31.45 12.25 -3.22
N ALA A 25 -30.25 11.68 -3.40
CA ALA A 25 -29.55 11.65 -4.68
C ALA A 25 -30.23 10.73 -5.70
N VAL A 26 -30.79 9.61 -5.22
CA VAL A 26 -31.72 8.77 -6.00
C VAL A 26 -32.93 9.61 -6.41
N TYR A 27 -33.62 10.30 -5.50
CA TYR A 27 -34.74 11.19 -5.87
C TYR A 27 -34.35 12.33 -6.83
N PHE A 28 -33.13 12.86 -6.74
CA PHE A 28 -32.62 13.91 -7.62
C PHE A 28 -32.32 13.41 -9.05
N LEU A 29 -31.81 12.17 -9.18
CA LEU A 29 -31.64 11.47 -10.47
C LEU A 29 -32.98 11.26 -11.20
N PHE A 30 -34.09 11.16 -10.47
CA PHE A 30 -35.43 10.97 -11.05
C PHE A 30 -36.04 12.26 -11.63
N SER A 31 -35.50 13.45 -11.33
CA SER A 31 -36.13 14.73 -11.72
C SER A 31 -35.46 15.46 -12.89
N PHE A 32 -34.20 15.17 -13.18
CA PHE A 32 -33.47 15.82 -14.28
C PHE A 32 -32.58 14.79 -14.96
N GLY A 33 -32.86 14.49 -16.24
CA GLY A 33 -32.14 13.53 -17.08
C GLY A 33 -30.68 13.93 -17.36
N VAL A 34 -29.85 13.94 -16.33
CA VAL A 34 -28.42 14.28 -16.35
C VAL A 34 -27.67 13.12 -15.69
N GLY A 35 -27.76 11.93 -16.30
CA GLY A 35 -27.26 10.68 -15.70
C GLY A 35 -25.74 10.49 -15.75
N PHE A 36 -25.06 11.10 -16.73
CA PHE A 36 -23.64 10.78 -17.00
C PHE A 36 -22.67 11.55 -16.08
N LEU A 37 -22.76 12.88 -16.05
CA LEU A 37 -21.90 13.74 -15.20
C LEU A 37 -22.12 13.51 -13.70
N LEU A 38 -23.35 13.14 -13.30
CA LEU A 38 -23.67 12.87 -11.90
C LEU A 38 -23.14 11.51 -11.44
N MET A 39 -23.11 10.49 -12.31
CA MET A 39 -22.50 9.18 -12.01
C MET A 39 -20.98 9.28 -11.90
N ASP A 40 -20.30 10.02 -12.78
CA ASP A 40 -18.85 10.26 -12.64
C ASP A 40 -18.53 11.04 -11.35
N HIS A 41 -19.38 12.00 -10.97
CA HIS A 41 -19.21 12.74 -9.73
C HIS A 41 -19.53 11.89 -8.49
N LEU A 42 -20.58 11.06 -8.53
CA LEU A 42 -20.93 10.10 -7.48
C LEU A 42 -19.89 8.98 -7.38
N TRP A 43 -19.32 8.52 -8.50
CA TRP A 43 -18.24 7.53 -8.58
C TRP A 43 -16.93 8.12 -8.09
N SER A 44 -16.58 9.35 -8.48
CA SER A 44 -15.45 10.09 -7.90
C SER A 44 -15.62 10.27 -6.40
N LYS A 45 -16.82 10.58 -5.91
CA LYS A 45 -17.12 10.65 -4.47
C LYS A 45 -17.17 9.31 -3.78
N PHE A 46 -17.58 8.23 -4.46
CA PHE A 46 -17.69 6.88 -3.92
C PHE A 46 -16.34 6.17 -3.90
N THR A 47 -15.52 6.35 -4.93
CA THR A 47 -14.10 5.95 -4.93
C THR A 47 -13.30 6.81 -3.96
N GLN A 48 -13.55 8.12 -3.87
CA GLN A 48 -13.05 8.92 -2.76
C GLN A 48 -13.54 8.37 -1.43
N PHE A 49 -14.80 7.96 -1.27
CA PHE A 49 -15.37 7.43 -0.02
C PHE A 49 -14.78 6.07 0.38
N LEU A 50 -14.64 5.14 -0.56
CA LEU A 50 -13.97 3.85 -0.37
C LEU A 50 -12.45 4.00 -0.18
N ARG A 51 -11.86 5.07 -0.72
CA ARG A 51 -10.48 5.50 -0.47
C ARG A 51 -10.38 6.52 0.67
N CYS A 52 -11.48 6.89 1.32
CA CYS A 52 -11.49 8.01 2.25
C CYS A 52 -11.30 7.47 3.66
N PRO A 53 -10.32 8.00 4.39
CA PRO A 53 -10.42 8.06 5.84
C PRO A 53 -11.76 8.71 6.18
N ILE A 54 -12.55 8.09 7.05
CA ILE A 54 -13.70 8.77 7.66
C ILE A 54 -13.18 10.08 8.27
N LEU A 55 -13.53 11.22 7.66
CA LEU A 55 -13.24 12.56 8.17
C LEU A 55 -14.06 12.77 9.45
N ALA A 56 -13.57 12.26 10.56
CA ALA A 56 -13.89 12.80 11.87
C ALA A 56 -12.97 14.01 12.07
N GLU A 57 -13.53 15.22 12.00
CA GLU A 57 -12.79 16.45 12.30
C GLU A 57 -11.97 16.29 13.60
N GLY A 58 -10.66 16.41 13.48
CA GLY A 58 -9.71 16.35 14.60
C GLY A 58 -9.17 14.97 14.96
N ILE A 59 -9.38 13.93 14.14
CA ILE A 59 -8.75 12.61 14.32
C ILE A 59 -8.18 12.13 12.97
N ASN A 60 -6.85 12.11 12.83
CA ASN A 60 -6.12 11.61 11.64
C ASN A 60 -6.13 10.07 11.57
N ILE A 61 -7.30 9.45 11.52
CA ILE A 61 -7.45 7.99 11.36
C ILE A 61 -7.83 7.67 9.92
N SER A 62 -7.08 6.76 9.31
CA SER A 62 -7.48 6.01 8.12
C SER A 62 -8.05 4.67 8.55
N CYS A 63 -9.23 4.33 8.06
CA CYS A 63 -9.88 3.07 8.39
C CYS A 63 -10.55 2.47 7.16
N SER A 64 -10.45 1.15 7.04
CA SER A 64 -11.34 0.38 6.18
C SER A 64 -12.66 0.14 6.90
N PHE A 65 -13.77 0.14 6.17
CA PHE A 65 -15.08 -0.25 6.71
C PHE A 65 -15.01 -1.65 7.34
N SER A 66 -15.84 -1.92 8.35
CA SER A 66 -16.06 -3.31 8.76
C SER A 66 -16.58 -4.11 7.57
N TRP A 67 -16.22 -5.38 7.47
CA TRP A 67 -16.65 -6.26 6.36
C TRP A 67 -18.17 -6.26 6.15
N ARG A 68 -18.96 -6.11 7.22
CA ARG A 68 -20.44 -6.02 7.15
C ARG A 68 -20.91 -4.71 6.52
N ALA A 69 -20.31 -3.59 6.92
CA ALA A 69 -20.65 -2.27 6.37
C ALA A 69 -20.23 -2.21 4.89
N GLU A 70 -19.03 -2.69 4.59
CA GLU A 70 -18.53 -2.79 3.22
C GLU A 70 -19.44 -3.65 2.34
N ALA A 71 -19.78 -4.88 2.77
CA ALA A 71 -20.65 -5.77 2.01
C ALA A 71 -22.03 -5.15 1.75
N SER A 72 -22.58 -4.40 2.73
CA SER A 72 -23.86 -3.71 2.58
C SER A 72 -23.79 -2.60 1.54
N ILE A 73 -22.72 -1.80 1.56
CA ILE A 73 -22.49 -0.71 0.61
C ILE A 73 -22.26 -1.26 -0.81
N LEU A 74 -21.39 -2.27 -0.96
CA LEU A 74 -21.11 -2.91 -2.25
C LEU A 74 -22.37 -3.58 -2.82
N SER A 75 -23.16 -4.25 -1.97
CA SER A 75 -24.44 -4.82 -2.39
C SER A 75 -25.42 -3.75 -2.87
N ALA A 76 -25.51 -2.61 -2.18
CA ALA A 76 -26.38 -1.51 -2.61
C ALA A 76 -25.93 -0.96 -3.96
N TYR A 77 -24.63 -0.74 -4.14
CA TYR A 77 -24.04 -0.25 -5.39
C TYR A 77 -24.34 -1.17 -6.58
N VAL A 78 -24.08 -2.47 -6.47
CA VAL A 78 -24.34 -3.43 -7.56
C VAL A 78 -25.83 -3.51 -7.89
N ARG A 79 -26.71 -3.42 -6.89
CA ARG A 79 -28.18 -3.37 -7.11
C ARG A 79 -28.59 -2.09 -7.84
N THR A 80 -27.97 -0.95 -7.54
CA THR A 80 -28.21 0.31 -8.26
C THR A 80 -27.77 0.22 -9.72
N LEU A 81 -26.61 -0.39 -10.00
CA LEU A 81 -26.18 -0.63 -11.38
C LEU A 81 -27.14 -1.56 -12.13
N ALA A 82 -27.56 -2.66 -11.50
CA ALA A 82 -28.51 -3.60 -12.09
C ALA A 82 -29.87 -2.93 -12.40
N TYR A 83 -30.35 -2.07 -11.51
CA TYR A 83 -31.55 -1.27 -11.73
C TYR A 83 -31.35 -0.27 -12.88
N ALA A 84 -30.27 0.50 -12.90
CA ALA A 84 -30.00 1.46 -13.98
C ALA A 84 -29.90 0.79 -15.36
N MET A 85 -29.31 -0.40 -15.41
CA MET A 85 -29.24 -1.25 -16.59
C MET A 85 -30.63 -1.74 -17.04
N SER A 86 -31.47 -2.24 -16.12
CA SER A 86 -32.81 -2.76 -16.48
C SER A 86 -33.77 -1.68 -16.98
N TYR A 87 -33.56 -0.42 -16.57
CA TYR A 87 -34.36 0.74 -16.99
C TYR A 87 -33.69 1.53 -18.14
N ASN A 88 -32.66 1.00 -18.80
CA ASN A 88 -31.90 1.65 -19.87
C ASN A 88 -31.43 3.08 -19.54
N SER A 89 -31.23 3.38 -18.25
CA SER A 89 -30.76 4.69 -17.81
C SER A 89 -29.26 4.85 -18.02
N ILE A 90 -28.53 3.73 -18.08
CA ILE A 90 -27.10 3.62 -18.36
C ILE A 90 -26.88 2.42 -19.30
N PRO A 91 -26.01 2.51 -20.32
CA PRO A 91 -25.69 1.37 -21.19
C PRO A 91 -25.16 0.17 -20.40
N SER A 92 -25.55 -1.03 -20.82
CA SER A 92 -25.22 -2.28 -20.12
C SER A 92 -23.70 -2.50 -19.99
N GLU A 93 -22.95 -2.13 -21.02
CA GLU A 93 -21.49 -2.21 -21.08
C GLU A 93 -20.85 -1.32 -20.00
N VAL A 94 -21.40 -0.12 -19.78
CA VAL A 94 -20.93 0.83 -18.77
C VAL A 94 -21.24 0.30 -17.37
N CYS A 95 -22.45 -0.25 -17.15
CA CYS A 95 -22.80 -0.88 -15.87
C CYS A 95 -21.90 -2.09 -15.56
N LEU A 96 -21.56 -2.90 -16.55
CA LEU A 96 -20.69 -4.07 -16.38
C LEU A 96 -19.25 -3.67 -16.08
N LEU A 97 -18.72 -2.64 -16.74
CA LEU A 97 -17.39 -2.09 -16.43
C LEU A 97 -17.31 -1.61 -14.97
N HIS A 98 -18.31 -0.86 -14.52
CA HIS A 98 -18.39 -0.39 -13.14
C HIS A 98 -18.57 -1.52 -12.12
N ALA A 99 -19.31 -2.58 -12.47
CA ALA A 99 -19.44 -3.75 -11.62
C ALA A 99 -18.10 -4.50 -11.43
N GLN A 100 -17.17 -4.41 -12.37
CA GLN A 100 -15.84 -5.01 -12.23
C GLN A 100 -15.00 -4.30 -11.14
N GLU A 101 -15.22 -3.01 -10.90
CA GLU A 101 -14.47 -2.23 -9.91
C GLU A 101 -14.77 -2.63 -8.45
N VAL A 102 -15.85 -3.38 -8.22
CA VAL A 102 -16.27 -3.87 -6.89
C VAL A 102 -16.05 -5.36 -6.69
N LEU A 103 -15.41 -6.05 -7.65
CA LEU A 103 -15.02 -7.44 -7.47
C LEU A 103 -14.06 -7.57 -6.28
N PRO A 104 -14.25 -8.56 -5.39
CA PRO A 104 -13.40 -8.72 -4.21
C PRO A 104 -11.93 -8.98 -4.61
N PHE A 105 -11.73 -9.76 -5.67
CA PHE A 105 -10.41 -10.12 -6.20
C PHE A 105 -10.37 -9.88 -7.71
N GLY A 106 -9.22 -9.39 -8.18
CA GLY A 106 -8.85 -9.28 -9.58
C GLY A 106 -8.15 -10.56 -10.06
N SER A 107 -7.70 -10.58 -11.31
CA SER A 107 -7.09 -11.79 -11.87
C SER A 107 -5.76 -12.21 -11.22
N ILE A 108 -5.11 -11.29 -10.49
CA ILE A 108 -3.79 -11.50 -9.91
C ILE A 108 -3.84 -12.04 -8.48
N ALA A 109 -4.75 -11.59 -7.60
CA ALA A 109 -4.68 -12.02 -6.19
C ALA A 109 -5.45 -13.29 -5.85
N VAL A 110 -6.33 -13.79 -6.73
CA VAL A 110 -7.30 -14.87 -6.41
C VAL A 110 -6.62 -16.11 -5.79
N LYS A 111 -5.31 -16.30 -5.97
CA LYS A 111 -4.57 -17.47 -5.50
C LYS A 111 -3.37 -17.17 -4.58
N ILE A 112 -3.13 -15.92 -4.20
CA ILE A 112 -1.96 -15.58 -3.37
C ILE A 112 -2.37 -15.54 -1.90
N ASN A 113 -1.72 -16.34 -1.07
CA ASN A 113 -1.79 -16.34 0.38
C ASN A 113 -0.70 -15.45 0.98
N PRO A 114 -0.91 -14.91 2.19
CA PRO A 114 0.12 -14.14 2.86
C PRO A 114 1.36 -15.01 3.12
N SER A 115 2.52 -14.42 2.86
CA SER A 115 3.83 -14.94 3.23
C SER A 115 4.26 -14.38 4.59
N ASP A 116 5.41 -14.86 5.08
CA ASP A 116 6.13 -14.23 6.17
C ASP A 116 6.79 -12.90 5.72
N PRO A 117 7.08 -11.97 6.66
CA PRO A 117 7.90 -10.79 6.38
C PRO A 117 9.27 -11.14 5.79
N PRO A 118 9.95 -10.21 5.09
CA PRO A 118 11.28 -10.49 4.55
C PRO A 118 12.28 -10.80 5.67
N TYR A 119 13.35 -11.53 5.32
CA TYR A 119 14.40 -11.87 6.28
C TYR A 119 14.97 -10.60 6.95
N GLY A 120 15.16 -10.67 8.27
CA GLY A 120 15.70 -9.55 9.04
C GLY A 120 14.73 -8.39 9.26
N TRP A 121 13.46 -8.49 8.82
CA TRP A 121 12.45 -7.47 9.11
C TRP A 121 12.28 -7.29 10.63
N PRO A 122 12.29 -6.05 11.15
CA PRO A 122 12.24 -5.81 12.58
C PRO A 122 10.92 -6.28 13.19
N VAL A 123 11.02 -6.97 14.33
CA VAL A 123 9.88 -7.39 15.14
C VAL A 123 9.97 -6.70 16.49
N LEU A 124 9.05 -5.78 16.75
CA LEU A 124 9.00 -5.02 18.00
C LEU A 124 7.75 -5.37 18.79
N GLY A 125 7.93 -5.54 20.10
CA GLY A 125 6.82 -5.58 21.04
C GLY A 125 6.21 -4.19 21.27
N ASP A 126 5.12 -4.14 22.02
CA ASP A 126 4.51 -2.88 22.42
C ASP A 126 5.49 -2.03 23.25
N LEU A 127 5.67 -0.78 22.83
CA LEU A 127 6.50 0.21 23.53
C LEU A 127 5.68 0.88 24.64
N SER A 128 6.16 0.76 25.88
CA SER A 128 5.62 1.45 27.04
C SER A 128 5.89 2.96 26.97
N LYS A 129 5.34 3.74 27.90
CA LYS A 129 5.51 5.20 27.93
C LYS A 129 6.98 5.64 28.09
N GLN A 130 7.80 4.82 28.75
CA GLN A 130 9.20 5.17 29.04
C GLN A 130 10.18 4.68 27.97
N ASP A 131 9.73 3.80 27.08
CA ASP A 131 10.62 3.23 26.07
C ASP A 131 10.96 4.29 25.01
N PRO A 132 12.23 4.43 24.60
CA PRO A 132 12.56 5.31 23.49
C PRO A 132 11.95 4.77 22.19
N VAL A 133 11.56 5.69 21.31
CA VAL A 133 11.22 5.34 19.93
C VAL A 133 12.51 4.98 19.19
N PRO A 134 12.52 3.97 18.31
CA PRO A 134 13.69 3.65 17.50
C PRO A 134 14.20 4.87 16.72
N GLY A 135 15.51 5.08 16.79
CA GLY A 135 16.20 6.18 16.11
C GLY A 135 17.00 5.71 14.89
N GLN A 136 17.90 6.57 14.42
CA GLN A 136 18.72 6.29 13.24
C GLN A 136 19.61 5.06 13.42
N LYS A 137 20.25 4.89 14.59
CA LYS A 137 21.11 3.73 14.86
C LYS A 137 20.35 2.41 14.82
N ASP A 138 19.11 2.41 15.30
CA ASP A 138 18.25 1.22 15.25
C ASP A 138 17.90 0.90 13.80
N LEU A 139 17.60 1.92 12.99
CA LEU A 139 17.31 1.78 11.57
C LEU A 139 18.51 1.25 10.77
N GLU A 140 19.72 1.74 11.05
CA GLU A 140 20.97 1.22 10.47
C GLU A 140 21.17 -0.26 10.82
N GLN A 141 20.88 -0.66 12.07
CA GLN A 141 20.93 -2.06 12.47
C GLN A 141 19.87 -2.92 11.76
N TYR A 142 18.66 -2.38 11.55
CA TYR A 142 17.62 -3.09 10.80
C TYR A 142 18.05 -3.32 9.35
N LEU A 143 18.64 -2.32 8.69
CA LEU A 143 19.22 -2.48 7.36
C LEU A 143 20.32 -3.55 7.34
N ALA A 144 21.22 -3.56 8.34
CA ALA A 144 22.28 -4.56 8.43
C ALA A 144 21.71 -5.99 8.58
N ASN A 145 20.64 -6.16 9.35
CA ASN A 145 19.97 -7.45 9.53
C ASN A 145 19.30 -7.92 8.23
N VAL A 146 18.66 -7.03 7.50
CA VAL A 146 18.04 -7.32 6.19
C VAL A 146 19.10 -7.70 5.17
N ALA A 147 20.22 -6.98 5.13
CA ALA A 147 21.34 -7.25 4.21
C ALA A 147 22.08 -8.56 4.54
N ALA A 148 22.02 -9.04 5.78
CA ALA A 148 22.68 -10.27 6.23
C ALA A 148 22.04 -11.56 5.69
N SER A 149 20.95 -11.47 4.93
CA SER A 149 20.32 -12.62 4.28
C SER A 149 21.31 -13.41 3.41
N THR A 150 21.22 -14.75 3.51
CA THR A 150 22.10 -15.68 2.80
C THR A 150 21.51 -16.16 1.48
N ASP A 151 20.19 -16.17 1.34
CA ASP A 151 19.50 -16.77 0.18
C ASP A 151 18.92 -15.71 -0.77
N GLU A 152 18.35 -14.65 -0.20
CA GLU A 152 17.64 -13.61 -0.94
C GLU A 152 18.21 -12.21 -0.66
N ILE A 153 18.23 -11.33 -1.66
CA ILE A 153 18.54 -9.91 -1.51
C ILE A 153 17.24 -9.13 -1.63
N LEU A 154 16.98 -8.25 -0.66
CA LEU A 154 15.83 -7.36 -0.67
C LEU A 154 16.04 -6.24 -1.69
N LEU A 155 15.12 -6.12 -2.65
CA LEU A 155 15.10 -5.02 -3.62
C LEU A 155 14.18 -3.89 -3.18
N ARG A 156 13.04 -4.23 -2.56
CA ARG A 156 12.14 -3.26 -1.94
C ARG A 156 11.27 -3.93 -0.90
N ALA A 157 11.00 -3.26 0.20
CA ALA A 157 9.93 -3.61 1.12
C ALA A 157 9.23 -2.35 1.61
N ASP A 158 7.94 -2.49 1.86
CA ASP A 158 7.10 -1.45 2.46
C ASP A 158 6.15 -2.16 3.43
N GLY A 159 6.20 -1.80 4.70
CA GLY A 159 5.29 -2.42 5.65
C GLY A 159 5.40 -1.96 7.10
N PRO A 160 4.44 -2.41 7.92
CA PRO A 160 4.43 -2.12 9.35
C PRO A 160 5.56 -2.84 10.08
N VAL A 161 6.13 -2.15 11.07
CA VAL A 161 7.03 -2.73 12.10
C VAL A 161 6.29 -2.88 13.42
N LEU A 162 5.59 -1.81 13.83
CA LEU A 162 4.79 -1.79 15.07
C LEU A 162 3.45 -1.12 14.80
N ARG A 163 2.39 -1.70 15.38
CA ARG A 163 1.02 -1.20 15.27
C ARG A 163 0.35 -1.22 16.63
N ASN A 164 0.23 -0.04 17.22
CA ASN A 164 -0.50 0.15 18.47
C ASN A 164 -1.53 1.28 18.33
N HIS A 165 -2.81 0.97 18.56
CA HIS A 165 -3.93 1.88 18.39
C HIS A 165 -3.88 3.14 19.28
N SER A 166 -3.20 3.08 20.43
CA SER A 166 -3.04 4.19 21.38
C SER A 166 -1.58 4.50 21.74
N GLY A 167 -0.63 3.72 21.23
CA GLY A 167 0.79 3.86 21.51
C GLY A 167 1.57 4.35 20.31
N VAL A 168 2.65 3.65 19.98
CA VAL A 168 3.53 3.98 18.86
C VAL A 168 3.15 3.15 17.63
N CYS A 169 3.09 3.79 16.48
CA CYS A 169 3.03 3.13 15.18
C CYS A 169 4.33 3.38 14.42
N LEU A 170 4.94 2.31 13.91
CA LEU A 170 6.17 2.36 13.11
C LEU A 170 5.93 1.71 11.76
N ASP A 171 6.30 2.41 10.71
CA ASP A 171 6.27 1.98 9.32
C ASP A 171 7.67 2.05 8.75
N LEU A 172 8.04 1.08 7.92
CA LEU A 172 9.37 0.99 7.34
C LEU A 172 9.25 0.77 5.83
N GLU A 173 9.91 1.65 5.08
CA GLU A 173 10.17 1.50 3.66
C GLU A 173 11.67 1.26 3.45
N VAL A 174 12.02 0.23 2.69
CA VAL A 174 13.40 -0.10 2.32
C VAL A 174 13.47 -0.25 0.81
N ILE A 175 14.46 0.37 0.17
CA ILE A 175 14.64 0.34 -1.28
C ILE A 175 16.12 0.07 -1.59
N LEU A 176 16.38 -0.89 -2.49
CA LEU A 176 17.70 -1.08 -3.07
C LEU A 176 17.84 -0.23 -4.33
N VAL A 177 18.84 0.65 -4.31
CA VAL A 177 19.18 1.55 -5.41
C VAL A 177 20.58 1.27 -5.91
N SER A 178 20.80 1.44 -7.22
CA SER A 178 22.14 1.60 -7.79
C SER A 178 22.43 3.07 -8.04
N LEU A 179 23.63 3.50 -7.71
CA LEU A 179 24.13 4.86 -7.97
C LEU A 179 25.15 4.80 -9.11
N GLN A 180 24.98 5.67 -10.13
CA GLN A 180 25.91 5.72 -11.27
C GLN A 180 27.16 6.55 -10.99
N ASP A 181 27.05 7.73 -10.40
CA ASP A 181 28.20 8.67 -10.28
C ASP A 181 28.13 9.61 -9.07
N SER A 182 27.24 9.36 -8.10
CA SER A 182 26.98 10.30 -7.01
C SER A 182 27.33 9.73 -5.63
N GLU A 183 28.20 10.44 -4.89
CA GLU A 183 28.35 10.32 -3.43
C GLU A 183 27.12 10.98 -2.77
N ILE A 184 25.94 10.40 -2.94
CA ILE A 184 24.78 10.88 -2.18
C ILE A 184 24.85 10.21 -0.81
N ASP A 185 25.33 10.96 0.16
CA ASP A 185 25.40 10.52 1.56
C ASP A 185 24.05 10.70 2.29
N ASP A 186 23.11 11.49 1.75
CA ASP A 186 21.83 11.76 2.40
C ASP A 186 20.69 10.90 1.84
N PRO A 187 20.27 9.82 2.53
CA PRO A 187 19.14 8.99 2.11
C PRO A 187 17.84 9.78 1.99
N ARG A 188 17.66 10.90 2.71
CA ARG A 188 16.46 11.74 2.58
C ARG A 188 16.34 12.33 1.18
N ILE A 189 17.43 12.83 0.62
CA ILE A 189 17.45 13.38 -0.75
C ILE A 189 17.09 12.28 -1.75
N MET A 190 17.57 11.05 -1.53
CA MET A 190 17.22 9.92 -2.40
C MET A 190 15.72 9.61 -2.38
N PHE A 191 15.10 9.57 -1.19
CA PHE A 191 13.65 9.39 -1.09
C PHE A 191 12.88 10.54 -1.74
N ASP A 192 13.29 11.78 -1.52
CA ASP A 192 12.67 12.95 -2.17
C ASP A 192 12.81 12.88 -3.70
N SER A 193 13.94 12.38 -4.21
CA SER A 193 14.17 12.19 -5.65
C SER A 193 13.25 11.14 -6.27
N LEU A 194 13.14 9.99 -5.60
CA LEU A 194 12.26 8.87 -6.00
C LEU A 194 10.79 9.29 -5.98
N ASN A 195 10.36 10.01 -4.94
CA ASN A 195 8.97 10.46 -4.78
C ASN A 195 8.56 11.52 -5.81
N HIS A 196 9.52 12.34 -6.28
CA HIS A 196 9.28 13.37 -7.30
C HIS A 196 9.68 12.94 -8.72
N ALA A 197 10.02 11.66 -8.92
CA ALA A 197 10.47 11.10 -10.20
C ALA A 197 11.65 11.86 -10.85
N ARG A 198 12.55 12.41 -10.02
CA ARG A 198 13.82 13.07 -10.45
C ARG A 198 15.03 12.15 -10.37
N ASN A 199 14.80 10.91 -9.96
CA ASN A 199 15.84 9.94 -9.65
C ASN A 199 16.77 9.64 -10.85
N ALA A 200 16.27 9.69 -12.09
CA ALA A 200 17.10 9.52 -13.28
C ALA A 200 18.07 10.69 -13.51
N GLU A 201 17.67 11.92 -13.19
CA GLU A 201 18.51 13.11 -13.31
C GLU A 201 19.62 13.12 -12.26
N GLU A 202 19.34 12.56 -11.08
CA GLU A 202 20.25 12.49 -9.94
C GLU A 202 21.06 11.17 -9.89
N GLY A 203 20.94 10.32 -10.91
CA GLY A 203 21.70 9.08 -11.03
C GLY A 203 21.31 7.98 -10.03
N ILE A 204 20.09 8.03 -9.50
CA ILE A 204 19.52 7.09 -8.54
C ILE A 204 18.57 6.14 -9.27
N PHE A 205 18.92 4.85 -9.32
CA PHE A 205 18.14 3.84 -10.04
C PHE A 205 17.64 2.75 -9.11
N PRO A 206 16.34 2.76 -8.71
CA PRO A 206 15.77 1.68 -7.91
C PRO A 206 15.70 0.39 -8.73
N LEU A 207 16.00 -0.76 -8.11
CA LEU A 207 15.94 -2.06 -8.82
C LEU A 207 14.54 -2.65 -8.89
N ALA A 208 13.59 -2.10 -8.13
CA ALA A 208 12.18 -2.45 -8.14
C ALA A 208 11.34 -1.25 -8.56
N LYS A 209 10.44 -1.42 -9.52
CA LYS A 209 9.48 -0.38 -9.94
C LYS A 209 8.06 -0.80 -9.59
N TRP A 210 7.27 0.17 -9.13
CA TRP A 210 5.84 -0.02 -8.94
C TRP A 210 5.18 -0.31 -10.29
N THR A 211 4.29 -1.30 -10.30
CA THR A 211 3.42 -1.60 -11.43
C THR A 211 1.96 -1.66 -11.00
N LEU A 212 1.09 -1.12 -11.85
CA LEU A 212 -0.37 -1.19 -11.66
C LEU A 212 -0.91 -2.27 -12.59
N PRO A 213 -1.46 -3.37 -12.05
CA PRO A 213 -2.04 -4.40 -12.89
C PRO A 213 -3.33 -3.95 -13.56
N HIS A 214 -3.63 -4.52 -14.72
CA HIS A 214 -4.80 -4.15 -15.54
C HIS A 214 -6.14 -4.54 -14.90
N SER A 215 -6.15 -5.52 -14.00
CA SER A 215 -7.31 -5.92 -13.23
C SER A 215 -6.88 -6.03 -11.78
N PHE A 216 -7.55 -5.27 -10.91
CA PHE A 216 -7.37 -5.38 -9.48
C PHE A 216 -8.73 -5.50 -8.78
N GLY A 217 -8.74 -6.31 -7.73
CA GLY A 217 -9.87 -6.47 -6.84
C GLY A 217 -9.88 -5.43 -5.73
N ARG A 218 -11.05 -5.23 -5.13
CA ARG A 218 -11.26 -4.33 -4.00
C ARG A 218 -10.33 -4.65 -2.83
N TRP A 219 -10.08 -5.92 -2.52
CA TRP A 219 -9.22 -6.32 -1.40
C TRP A 219 -7.73 -6.23 -1.74
N GLU A 220 -7.39 -6.08 -3.01
CA GLU A 220 -6.01 -5.92 -3.48
C GLU A 220 -5.53 -4.46 -3.39
N ILE A 221 -6.45 -3.52 -3.17
CA ILE A 221 -6.14 -2.09 -3.02
C ILE A 221 -5.15 -1.86 -1.88
N ASP A 222 -5.28 -2.62 -0.79
CA ASP A 222 -4.38 -2.50 0.35
C ASP A 222 -2.96 -2.96 0.02
N TRP A 223 -2.80 -3.99 -0.81
CA TRP A 223 -1.49 -4.41 -1.32
C TRP A 223 -0.94 -3.38 -2.30
N LEU A 224 -1.80 -2.88 -3.20
CA LEU A 224 -1.41 -1.86 -4.16
C LEU A 224 -0.95 -0.59 -3.46
N SER A 225 -1.58 -0.17 -2.36
CA SER A 225 -1.13 1.02 -1.61
C SER A 225 0.26 0.87 -0.99
N ARG A 226 0.70 -0.37 -0.75
CA ARG A 226 2.07 -0.72 -0.30
C ARG A 226 3.03 -0.99 -1.47
N GLY A 227 2.47 -1.09 -2.68
CA GLY A 227 3.21 -1.33 -3.90
C GLY A 227 3.19 -2.79 -4.33
N TYR A 228 2.83 -2.97 -5.60
CA TYR A 228 3.03 -4.20 -6.36
C TYR A 228 4.21 -3.96 -7.29
N PHE A 229 5.29 -4.72 -7.13
CA PHE A 229 6.59 -4.41 -7.73
C PHE A 229 6.98 -5.40 -8.83
N ARG A 230 7.72 -4.89 -9.82
CA ARG A 230 8.38 -5.68 -10.87
C ARG A 230 9.84 -5.24 -11.00
N PRO A 231 10.73 -6.06 -11.61
CA PRO A 231 12.10 -5.68 -11.87
C PRO A 231 12.18 -4.39 -12.69
N ALA A 232 13.06 -3.46 -12.28
CA ALA A 232 13.36 -2.24 -13.02
C ALA A 232 14.47 -2.42 -14.08
N TYR A 233 15.04 -3.61 -14.14
CA TYR A 233 16.11 -4.02 -15.06
C TYR A 233 15.62 -5.12 -16.01
N ALA A 234 16.42 -5.39 -17.05
CA ALA A 234 16.20 -6.48 -18.00
C ALA A 234 17.24 -7.59 -17.78
N VAL A 235 16.88 -8.83 -18.11
CA VAL A 235 17.77 -9.99 -18.05
C VAL A 235 17.80 -10.66 -19.42
N GLY A 236 18.94 -10.58 -20.09
CA GLY A 236 19.14 -11.09 -21.45
C GLY A 236 18.40 -10.28 -22.52
N ASP A 237 18.44 -10.78 -23.76
CA ASP A 237 17.83 -10.14 -24.93
C ASP A 237 16.39 -10.62 -25.20
N PHE A 238 15.77 -11.32 -24.25
CA PHE A 238 14.47 -11.93 -24.48
C PHE A 238 13.35 -10.88 -24.41
N PRO A 239 12.48 -10.80 -25.43
CA PRO A 239 11.44 -9.78 -25.50
C PRO A 239 10.27 -10.02 -24.51
N MET A 240 10.21 -11.18 -23.87
CA MET A 240 9.13 -11.54 -22.94
C MET A 240 9.66 -11.94 -21.58
N ASN A 241 9.49 -11.05 -20.61
CA ASN A 241 9.50 -11.43 -19.21
C ASN A 241 8.23 -12.26 -18.95
N SER A 242 8.38 -13.54 -18.58
CA SER A 242 7.24 -14.34 -18.14
C SER A 242 6.97 -14.09 -16.66
N VAL A 243 5.70 -14.19 -16.28
CA VAL A 243 5.26 -14.06 -14.89
C VAL A 243 4.62 -15.38 -14.50
N SER A 244 5.09 -15.96 -13.40
CA SER A 244 4.47 -17.10 -12.76
C SER A 244 3.84 -16.66 -11.44
N GLN A 245 2.75 -17.29 -11.07
CA GLN A 245 2.10 -17.05 -9.79
C GLN A 245 2.04 -18.38 -9.03
N SER A 246 2.52 -18.35 -7.79
CA SER A 246 2.41 -19.46 -6.86
C SER A 246 1.38 -19.14 -5.76
N ASP A 247 1.26 -20.05 -4.80
CA ASP A 247 0.33 -19.92 -3.67
C ASP A 247 0.70 -18.76 -2.73
N SER A 248 1.90 -18.18 -2.81
CA SER A 248 2.33 -17.10 -1.90
C SER A 248 3.13 -15.98 -2.55
N CYS A 249 3.45 -16.09 -3.85
CA CYS A 249 4.25 -15.09 -4.54
C CYS A 249 3.87 -14.89 -6.02
N VAL A 250 4.35 -13.78 -6.56
CA VAL A 250 4.46 -13.54 -7.99
C VAL A 250 5.93 -13.53 -8.38
N GLU A 251 6.33 -14.40 -9.28
CA GLU A 251 7.71 -14.56 -9.72
C GLU A 251 7.89 -14.10 -11.17
N TYR A 252 8.96 -13.35 -11.39
CA TYR A 252 9.35 -12.80 -12.68
C TYR A 252 10.54 -13.57 -13.24
N PHE A 253 10.49 -13.82 -14.54
CA PHE A 253 11.55 -14.55 -15.24
C PHE A 253 12.01 -13.81 -16.49
N GLY A 254 13.33 -13.79 -16.70
CA GLY A 254 13.96 -13.49 -17.99
C GLY A 254 14.44 -14.80 -18.62
N GLY A 255 13.66 -15.36 -19.56
CA GLY A 255 13.88 -16.73 -20.03
C GLY A 255 13.68 -17.73 -18.89
N ASN A 256 14.73 -18.49 -18.55
CA ASN A 256 14.70 -19.48 -17.45
C ASN A 256 15.28 -18.95 -16.13
N ILE A 257 15.64 -17.66 -16.07
CA ILE A 257 16.27 -17.06 -14.90
C ILE A 257 15.20 -16.34 -14.09
N SER A 258 14.96 -16.78 -12.86
CA SER A 258 14.17 -16.02 -11.89
C SER A 258 14.91 -14.73 -11.56
N ASN A 259 14.27 -13.61 -11.86
CA ASN A 259 14.84 -12.28 -11.72
C ASN A 259 13.98 -11.38 -10.82
N GLY A 260 13.11 -11.98 -10.01
CA GLY A 260 12.49 -11.29 -8.89
C GLY A 260 11.22 -11.97 -8.40
N VAL A 261 10.99 -11.88 -7.09
CA VAL A 261 9.86 -12.50 -6.42
C VAL A 261 9.16 -11.45 -5.58
N TRP A 262 7.89 -11.19 -5.88
CA TRP A 262 7.02 -10.32 -5.10
C TRP A 262 6.16 -11.14 -4.13
N ARG A 263 6.08 -10.68 -2.89
CA ARG A 263 5.29 -11.30 -1.82
C ARG A 263 4.60 -10.23 -0.98
N TYR A 264 3.59 -10.63 -0.22
CA TYR A 264 2.94 -9.79 0.78
C TYR A 264 2.79 -10.53 2.11
N TRP A 265 2.74 -9.79 3.22
CA TRP A 265 2.45 -10.33 4.55
C TRP A 265 1.41 -9.46 5.27
N VAL A 266 0.88 -10.00 6.38
CA VAL A 266 -0.10 -9.32 7.23
C VAL A 266 0.44 -9.23 8.64
N ASN A 267 0.53 -8.03 9.21
CA ASN A 267 1.01 -7.85 10.58
C ASN A 267 -0.11 -7.95 11.62
N GLN A 268 -1.28 -7.38 11.33
CA GLN A 268 -2.46 -7.45 12.19
C GLN A 268 -3.74 -7.49 11.34
N TRP A 269 -4.76 -8.21 11.80
CA TRP A 269 -6.08 -8.25 11.17
C TRP A 269 -6.84 -6.91 11.25
N TYR A 270 -6.47 -6.02 12.18
CA TYR A 270 -7.22 -4.79 12.41
C TYR A 270 -6.84 -3.70 11.38
N PRO A 271 -7.81 -3.14 10.63
CA PRO A 271 -7.53 -2.26 9.49
C PRO A 271 -7.41 -0.78 9.85
N VAL A 272 -7.56 -0.42 11.13
CA VAL A 272 -7.46 0.97 11.57
C VAL A 272 -6.00 1.35 11.74
N HIS A 273 -5.57 2.36 11.00
CA HIS A 273 -4.21 2.88 11.06
C HIS A 273 -4.24 4.41 11.13
N HIS A 274 -3.19 5.00 11.69
CA HIS A 274 -3.04 6.46 11.65
C HIS A 274 -2.73 6.88 10.22
N ARG A 275 -3.30 7.99 9.74
CA ARG A 275 -3.12 8.46 8.36
C ARG A 275 -1.66 8.69 7.95
N GLY A 276 -0.80 8.96 8.94
CA GLY A 276 0.63 9.15 8.75
C GLY A 276 1.46 7.87 8.62
N VAL A 277 0.86 6.69 8.74
CA VAL A 277 1.51 5.39 8.48
C VAL A 277 0.67 4.60 7.49
N GLY A 278 1.24 3.63 6.78
CA GLY A 278 0.45 2.80 5.87
C GLY A 278 -0.41 1.76 6.60
N ASN A 279 -1.10 0.93 5.83
CA ASN A 279 -2.03 -0.07 6.35
C ASN A 279 -1.32 -1.25 7.08
N SER A 280 -2.08 -2.27 7.49
CA SER A 280 -1.54 -3.42 8.25
C SER A 280 -0.90 -4.51 7.38
N PHE A 281 -0.82 -4.29 6.06
CA PHE A 281 -0.14 -5.15 5.11
C PHE A 281 1.28 -4.65 4.89
N GLY A 282 2.18 -5.57 4.58
CA GLY A 282 3.45 -5.24 3.96
C GLY A 282 3.64 -5.99 2.66
N THR A 283 4.45 -5.44 1.78
CA THR A 283 4.85 -6.05 0.51
C THR A 283 6.36 -6.00 0.38
N TYR A 284 6.93 -6.99 -0.28
CA TYR A 284 8.36 -7.02 -0.56
C TYR A 284 8.67 -7.66 -1.89
N PHE A 285 9.82 -7.27 -2.43
CA PHE A 285 10.37 -7.74 -3.68
C PHE A 285 11.81 -8.17 -3.45
N THR A 286 12.14 -9.42 -3.74
CA THR A 286 13.48 -9.99 -3.55
C THR A 286 14.00 -10.65 -4.82
N VAL A 287 15.30 -10.92 -4.85
CA VAL A 287 15.97 -11.80 -5.83
C VAL A 287 16.84 -12.80 -5.09
N SER A 288 17.23 -13.89 -5.73
CA SER A 288 18.25 -14.78 -5.15
C SER A 288 19.60 -14.06 -5.07
N LYS A 289 20.37 -14.38 -4.03
CA LYS A 289 21.73 -13.84 -3.84
C LYS A 289 22.64 -14.19 -5.02
N ASP A 290 22.56 -15.43 -5.49
CA ASP A 290 23.31 -15.91 -6.67
C ASP A 290 23.04 -15.10 -7.94
N PHE A 291 21.78 -14.68 -8.15
CA PHE A 291 21.42 -13.79 -9.25
C PHE A 291 22.02 -12.41 -9.03
N PHE A 292 21.83 -11.85 -7.84
CA PHE A 292 22.28 -10.49 -7.53
C PHE A 292 23.79 -10.32 -7.63
N GLU A 293 24.59 -11.27 -7.15
CA GLU A 293 26.06 -11.21 -7.26
C GLU A 293 26.53 -11.21 -8.72
N LYS A 294 25.90 -12.02 -9.58
CA LYS A 294 26.19 -12.02 -11.04
C LYS A 294 25.75 -10.72 -11.69
N PHE A 295 24.59 -10.20 -11.31
CA PHE A 295 24.07 -8.94 -11.79
C PHE A 295 25.01 -7.78 -11.43
N LYS A 296 25.41 -7.70 -10.15
CA LYS A 296 26.36 -6.70 -9.61
C LYS A 296 27.71 -6.75 -10.31
N ALA A 297 28.25 -7.95 -10.55
CA ALA A 297 29.50 -8.12 -11.28
C ALA A 297 29.42 -7.67 -12.75
N HIS A 298 28.23 -7.78 -13.38
CA HIS A 298 28.03 -7.38 -14.77
C HIS A 298 27.83 -5.88 -14.95
N THR A 299 27.09 -5.25 -14.05
CA THR A 299 26.77 -3.81 -14.12
C THR A 299 27.90 -2.93 -13.59
N GLY A 300 28.68 -3.42 -12.62
CA GLY A 300 29.75 -2.65 -11.98
C GLY A 300 29.26 -1.44 -11.18
N CYS A 301 27.97 -1.34 -10.88
CA CYS A 301 27.40 -0.23 -10.11
C CYS A 301 27.60 -0.40 -8.60
N ASN A 302 27.51 0.72 -7.87
CA ASN A 302 27.44 0.70 -6.41
C ASN A 302 25.99 0.55 -5.96
N TYR A 303 25.73 -0.41 -5.08
CA TYR A 303 24.38 -0.74 -4.61
C TYR A 303 24.23 -0.37 -3.13
N TYR A 304 23.11 0.28 -2.80
CA TYR A 304 22.81 0.72 -1.45
C TYR A 304 21.36 0.41 -1.11
N LEU A 305 21.13 -0.09 0.11
CA LEU A 305 19.82 -0.07 0.74
C LEU A 305 19.62 1.29 1.38
N ILE A 306 18.54 1.96 1.04
CA ILE A 306 18.04 3.12 1.77
C ILE A 306 16.78 2.75 2.53
N ALA A 307 16.61 3.34 3.71
CA ALA A 307 15.41 3.16 4.51
C ALA A 307 14.80 4.49 4.96
N GLU A 308 13.47 4.55 4.95
CA GLU A 308 12.67 5.57 5.62
C GLU A 308 11.81 4.86 6.67
N MET A 309 11.99 5.23 7.93
CA MET A 309 11.11 4.81 9.02
C MET A 309 10.22 5.97 9.41
N THR A 310 8.91 5.75 9.32
CA THR A 310 7.90 6.71 9.77
C THR A 310 7.34 6.29 11.12
N CYS A 311 7.45 7.18 12.10
CA CYS A 311 6.94 7.00 13.45
C CYS A 311 5.80 7.96 13.76
N VAL A 312 4.72 7.43 14.34
CA VAL A 312 3.66 8.23 14.96
C VAL A 312 3.54 7.81 16.42
N ASP A 313 3.94 8.69 17.32
CA ASP A 313 3.89 8.44 18.77
C ASP A 313 2.65 9.07 19.40
N ARG A 314 1.68 8.24 19.81
CA ARG A 314 0.40 8.69 20.38
C ARG A 314 0.29 8.40 21.88
N ARG A 315 1.39 8.06 22.56
CA ARG A 315 1.39 7.68 23.98
C ARG A 315 0.87 8.78 24.92
N ASP A 316 0.93 10.04 24.50
CA ASP A 316 0.37 11.19 25.21
C ASP A 316 -1.07 11.55 24.82
N PHE A 317 -1.74 10.70 24.02
CA PHE A 317 -3.11 10.90 23.53
C PHE A 317 -3.33 12.21 22.78
N VAL A 318 -2.26 12.77 22.22
CA VAL A 318 -2.32 13.95 21.36
C VAL A 318 -3.07 13.58 20.08
N ARG A 319 -4.08 14.39 19.73
CA ARG A 319 -4.99 14.10 18.61
C ARG A 319 -4.34 14.30 17.25
N ASN A 320 -3.44 15.28 17.15
CA ASN A 320 -2.71 15.64 15.94
C ASN A 320 -1.21 15.46 16.20
N VAL A 321 -0.71 14.26 15.96
CA VAL A 321 0.72 13.96 16.00
C VAL A 321 1.25 13.97 14.58
N GLU A 322 2.22 14.82 14.32
CA GLU A 322 2.93 14.80 13.04
C GLU A 322 3.86 13.58 12.99
N PRO A 323 3.93 12.86 11.86
CA PRO A 323 4.83 11.74 11.73
C PRO A 323 6.30 12.19 11.75
N ILE A 324 7.11 11.49 12.52
CA ILE A 324 8.56 11.66 12.54
C ILE A 324 9.16 10.71 11.52
N LYS A 325 9.98 11.22 10.61
CA LYS A 325 10.70 10.42 9.62
C LYS A 325 12.16 10.30 10.00
N THR A 326 12.69 9.08 9.97
CA THR A 326 14.11 8.78 10.19
C THR A 326 14.63 8.04 8.97
N PHE A 327 15.85 8.35 8.54
CA PHE A 327 16.43 7.82 7.33
C PHE A 327 17.75 7.11 7.62
N ALA A 328 18.09 6.08 6.84
CA ALA A 328 19.38 5.39 6.91
C ALA A 328 19.79 4.88 5.53
N ILE A 329 21.08 4.59 5.37
CA ILE A 329 21.67 4.02 4.16
C ILE A 329 22.70 2.95 4.54
N LEU A 330 22.79 1.89 3.74
CA LEU A 330 23.76 0.80 3.92
C LEU A 330 24.25 0.29 2.55
N PRO A 331 25.57 0.19 2.31
CA PRO A 331 26.10 -0.46 1.11
C PRO A 331 25.84 -1.97 1.11
N VAL A 332 25.52 -2.53 -0.06
CA VAL A 332 25.23 -3.97 -0.28
C VAL A 332 26.20 -4.57 -1.27
#